data_AF-A0A4Y9YWJ6-F1
#
_entry.id   AF-A0A4Y9YWJ6-F1
#
_cell.length_a   1.000
_cell.length_b   1.000
_cell.length_c   1.000
_cell.angle_alpha   90.00
_cell.angle_beta   90.00
_cell.angle_gamma   90.00
#
_symmetry.space_group_name_H-M   'P 1'
#
loop_
_entity.id
_entity.type
_entity.pdbx_description
1 polymer ?
#
loop_
_entity_poly.entity_id
_entity_poly.type
_entity_poly.pdbx_seq_one_letter_code
_entity_poly.pdbx_strand_id
1 'polypeptide(L)' 'MRALVGRPLLVLLDEVWSGMDEAMVLAARRYLKEADGVGDDQAVVVISHWEDEVPWGMEEGVKRFVLEQGKGRVA' A
#
# COMPACT_ATOMS: atom_id res chain seq x y z
N MET A 1 -4.17 11.00 -0.31
CA MET A 1 -5.53 11.20 -0.88
C MET A 1 -5.52 11.69 -2.34
N ARG A 2 -4.79 12.76 -2.70
CA ARG A 2 -4.78 13.29 -4.09
C ARG A 2 -4.54 12.23 -5.18
N ALA A 3 -3.64 11.27 -4.92
CA ALA A 3 -3.31 10.19 -5.85
C ALA A 3 -4.50 9.27 -6.22
N LEU A 4 -5.56 9.25 -5.40
CA LEU A 4 -6.73 8.38 -5.58
C LEU A 4 -7.89 9.07 -6.29
N VAL A 5 -7.90 10.42 -6.33
CA VAL A 5 -9.02 11.22 -6.86
C VAL A 5 -9.34 10.88 -8.32
N GLY A 6 -8.31 10.65 -9.13
CA GLY A 6 -8.48 10.32 -10.55
C GLY A 6 -8.84 8.86 -10.82
N ARG A 7 -9.02 8.02 -9.79
CA ARG A 7 -9.20 6.57 -9.89
C ARG A 7 -8.24 5.90 -10.89
N PRO A 8 -6.91 6.09 -10.74
CA PRO A 8 -5.94 5.50 -11.66
C PRO A 8 -5.92 3.98 -11.54
N LEU A 9 -5.74 3.27 -12.65
CA LEU A 9 -5.65 1.80 -12.67
C LEU A 9 -4.46 1.25 -11.87
N LEU A 10 -3.41 2.05 -11.66
CA LEU A 10 -2.24 1.69 -10.87
C LEU A 10 -1.88 2.83 -9.91
N VAL A 11 -1.76 2.50 -8.63
CA VAL A 11 -1.33 3.40 -7.56
C VAL A 11 0.01 2.90 -7.03
N LEU A 12 1.00 3.79 -6.99
CA LEU A 12 2.29 3.55 -6.35
C LEU A 12 2.34 4.36 -5.05
N LEU A 13 2.51 3.68 -3.92
CA LEU A 13 2.65 4.28 -2.61
C LEU A 13 4.10 4.09 -2.15
N ASP A 14 4.93 5.11 -2.36
CA ASP A 14 6.36 5.10 -2.03
C ASP A 14 6.63 5.76 -0.67
N GLU A 15 6.93 4.96 0.36
CA GLU A 15 7.23 5.40 1.73
C GLU A 15 6.23 6.42 2.30
N VAL A 16 4.95 6.26 1.93
CA VAL A 16 3.90 7.28 2.14
C VAL A 16 3.51 7.50 3.61
N TRP A 17 3.99 6.64 4.52
CA TRP A 17 3.72 6.70 5.95
C TRP A 17 4.73 7.54 6.72
N SER A 18 5.85 7.91 6.07
CA SER A 18 6.92 8.66 6.71
C SER A 18 6.40 9.99 7.30
N GLY A 19 6.58 10.16 8.60
CA GLY A 19 6.14 11.34 9.34
C GLY A 19 4.68 11.32 9.81
N MET A 20 3.97 10.21 9.64
CA MET A 20 2.63 10.00 10.20
C MET A 20 2.73 9.32 11.57
N ASP A 21 1.77 9.62 12.45
CA ASP A 21 1.59 8.84 13.67
C ASP A 21 0.77 7.56 13.40
N GLU A 22 0.74 6.67 14.39
CA GLU A 22 0.05 5.38 14.29
C GLU A 22 -1.46 5.51 13.99
N ALA A 23 -2.12 6.52 14.57
CA ALA A 23 -3.55 6.75 14.36
C ALA A 23 -3.84 7.22 12.93
N MET A 24 -2.98 8.07 12.37
CA MET A 24 -3.06 8.52 10.99
C MET A 24 -2.79 7.36 10.01
N VAL A 25 -1.78 6.51 10.29
CA VAL A 25 -1.50 5.31 9.48
C VAL A 25 -2.70 4.37 9.49
N LEU A 26 -3.28 4.10 10.66
CA LEU A 26 -4.46 3.25 10.77
C LEU A 26 -5.66 3.82 9.98
N ALA A 27 -5.90 5.13 10.06
CA ALA A 27 -6.97 5.78 9.32
C ALA A 27 -6.75 5.71 7.80
N ALA A 28 -5.52 5.93 7.33
CA ALA A 28 -5.17 5.84 5.91
C ALA A 28 -5.31 4.41 5.38
N ARG A 29 -4.82 3.41 6.14
CA ARG A 29 -4.98 2.00 5.82
C ARG A 29 -6.45 1.61 5.73
N ARG A 30 -7.26 2.00 6.71
CA ARG A 30 -8.70 1.73 6.67
C ARG A 30 -9.35 2.32 5.42
N TYR A 31 -9.08 3.59 5.13
CA TYR A 31 -9.62 4.26 3.94
C TYR A 31 -9.22 3.55 2.63
N LEU A 32 -7.96 3.10 2.50
CA LEU A 32 -7.51 2.37 1.30
C LEU A 32 -8.26 1.05 1.06
N LYS A 33 -8.72 0.40 2.13
CA LYS A 33 -9.47 -0.88 2.05
C LYS A 33 -10.96 -0.69 1.81
N GLU A 34 -11.48 0.52 2.02
CA GLU A 34 -12.89 0.84 1.79
C GLU A 34 -13.12 1.17 0.30
N ALA A 35 -14.36 0.98 -0.18
CA ALA A 35 -14.73 1.16 -1.59
C ALA A 35 -14.45 2.57 -2.15
N ASP A 36 -14.36 3.57 -1.26
CA ASP A 36 -14.03 4.96 -1.59
C ASP A 36 -12.53 5.22 -1.74
N GLY A 37 -11.66 4.28 -1.36
CA GLY A 37 -10.20 4.37 -1.45
C GLY A 37 -9.64 3.75 -2.73
N VAL A 38 -9.56 2.41 -2.76
CA VAL A 38 -9.06 1.63 -3.89
C VAL A 38 -10.13 0.62 -4.31
N GLY A 39 -10.52 0.65 -5.58
CA GLY A 39 -11.50 -0.28 -6.14
C GLY A 39 -10.88 -1.61 -6.59
N ASP A 40 -11.74 -2.60 -6.84
CA ASP A 40 -11.35 -3.94 -7.29
C ASP A 40 -10.64 -3.97 -8.66
N ASP A 41 -10.79 -2.91 -9.45
CA ASP A 41 -10.18 -2.72 -10.77
C ASP A 41 -8.81 -2.02 -10.73
N GLN A 42 -8.37 -1.56 -9.56
CA GLN A 42 -7.13 -0.83 -9.36
C GLN A 42 -6.06 -1.72 -8.73
N ALA A 43 -4.84 -1.66 -9.26
CA ALA A 43 -3.67 -2.29 -8.67
C ALA A 43 -2.93 -1.31 -7.75
N VAL A 44 -2.39 -1.80 -6.64
CA VAL A 44 -1.58 -0.99 -5.71
C VAL A 44 -0.24 -1.66 -5.49
N VAL A 45 0.83 -0.88 -5.58
CA VAL A 45 2.18 -1.27 -5.15
C VAL A 45 2.54 -0.38 -3.97
N VAL A 46 2.80 -1.02 -2.83
CA VAL A 46 3.27 -0.33 -1.62
C VAL A 46 4.74 -0.62 -1.46
N ILE A 47 5.54 0.44 -1.36
CA ILE A 47 6.97 0.41 -1.05
C ILE A 47 7.09 0.96 0.37
N SER A 48 7.56 0.11 1.27
CA SER A 48 7.72 0.45 2.68
C SER A 48 8.89 -0.35 3.26
N HIS A 49 9.52 0.22 4.27
CA HIS A 49 10.52 -0.45 5.10
C HIS A 49 9.92 -1.44 6.13
N TRP A 50 8.62 -1.39 6.39
CA TRP A 50 7.95 -2.15 7.45
C TRP A 50 6.75 -2.93 6.90
N GLU A 51 6.74 -4.26 7.08
CA GLU A 51 5.64 -5.09 6.58
C GLU A 51 4.28 -4.73 7.18
N ASP A 52 4.27 -4.32 8.46
CA ASP A 52 3.05 -3.99 9.20
C ASP A 52 2.35 -2.72 8.70
N GLU A 53 3.03 -1.92 7.87
CA GLU A 53 2.48 -0.73 7.24
C GLU A 53 1.66 -1.04 5.99
N VAL A 54 1.75 -2.27 5.45
CA VAL A 54 0.98 -2.68 4.29
C VAL A 54 -0.51 -2.81 4.66
N PRO A 55 -1.45 -2.16 3.93
CA PRO A 55 -2.87 -2.17 4.30
C PRO A 55 -3.54 -3.56 4.22
N TRP A 56 -3.08 -4.41 3.31
CA TRP A 56 -3.67 -5.72 3.02
C TRP A 56 -2.75 -6.87 3.45
N GLY A 57 -3.36 -7.99 3.82
CA GLY A 57 -2.66 -9.23 4.15
C GLY A 57 -2.54 -10.21 2.97
N MET A 58 -1.82 -11.32 3.18
CA MET A 58 -1.71 -12.39 2.18
C MET A 58 -3.06 -13.04 1.83
N GLU A 59 -3.96 -13.13 2.81
CA GLU A 59 -5.32 -13.66 2.61
C GLU A 59 -6.15 -12.79 1.64
N GLU A 60 -5.79 -11.51 1.51
CA GLU A 60 -6.40 -10.54 0.60
C GLU A 60 -5.66 -10.51 -0.77
N GLY A 61 -4.75 -11.45 -1.01
CA GLY A 61 -4.05 -11.63 -2.28
C GLY A 61 -2.77 -10.82 -2.45
N VAL A 62 -2.26 -10.18 -1.38
CA VAL A 62 -0.98 -9.47 -1.44
C VAL A 62 0.16 -10.40 -1.79
N LYS A 63 0.90 -10.03 -2.83
CA LYS A 63 2.18 -10.67 -3.18
C LYS A 63 3.32 -9.81 -2.66
N ARG A 64 4.31 -10.44 -2.05
CA ARG A 64 5.48 -9.73 -1.51
C ARG A 64 6.68 -9.87 -2.44
N PHE A 65 7.40 -8.77 -2.57
CA PHE A 65 8.66 -8.72 -3.29
C PHE A 65 9.67 -8.00 -2.41
N VAL A 66 10.76 -8.68 -2.07
CA VAL A 66 11.79 -8.18 -1.16
C VAL A 66 13.00 -7.78 -1.98
N LEU A 67 13.53 -6.59 -1.69
CA LEU A 67 14.75 -6.04 -2.27
C LEU A 67 15.87 -6.06 -1.22
N GLU A 68 16.91 -6.85 -1.47
CA GLU A 68 18.07 -6.99 -0.59
C GLU A 68 19.35 -6.91 -1.43
N GLN A 69 20.30 -6.05 -1.03
CA GLN A 69 21.60 -5.90 -1.71
C GLN A 69 21.49 -5.67 -3.24
N GLY A 70 20.47 -4.90 -3.67
CA GLY A 70 20.22 -4.61 -5.09
C GLY A 70 19.64 -5.78 -5.89
N LYS A 71 19.20 -6.86 -5.22
CA LYS A 71 18.54 -8.01 -5.84
C LYS A 71 17.12 -8.17 -5.31
N GLY A 72 16.21 -8.54 -6.18
CA GLY A 72 14.81 -8.73 -5.85
C GLY A 72 14.38 -10.20 -5.88
N ARG A 73 13.53 -10.60 -4.93
CA ARG A 73 12.94 -11.94 -4.85
C ARG A 73 11.48 -11.87 -4.41
N VAL A 74 10.66 -12.80 -4.91
CA VAL A 74 9.31 -13.02 -4.38
C VAL A 74 9.46 -13.68 -3.00
N ALA A 75 8.67 -13.21 -2.03
CA ALA A 75 8.62 -13.73 -0.66
C ALA A 75 7.27 -14.39 -0.38
#